data_AF-A0A7R7WB64-F1
#
_entry.id   AF-A0A7R7WB64-F1
#
_cell.length_a   1.000
_cell.length_b   1.000
_cell.length_c   1.000
_cell.angle_alpha   90.00
_cell.angle_beta   90.00
_cell.angle_gamma   90.00
#
_symmetry.space_group_name_H-M   'P 1'
#
loop_
_entity.id
_entity.type
_entity.pdbx_description
1 polymer ?
#
loop_
_entity_poly.entity_id
_entity_poly.type
_entity_poly.pdbx_seq_one_letter_code
_entity_poly.pdbx_strand_id
1 'polypeptide(L)'
;MRPTHQARIESEEKALEAYRQERYQGSARVRLDCLTFENGFGRLMDDGRNALRMEQILEIQGCLRINREYHVPVLVQATDWGSHIRLLPCDTEPFPELIVPLNMSLRALGHENVIAAARKKLYGEN
;
A
#
# COMPACT_ATOMS: atom_id res chain seq x y z
N MET A 1 -7.31 -39.28 -10.07
CA MET A 1 -7.63 -37.84 -10.23
C MET A 1 -6.56 -37.05 -9.52
N ARG A 2 -5.89 -36.12 -10.19
CA ARG A 2 -4.79 -35.34 -9.62
C ARG A 2 -5.34 -33.99 -9.12
N PRO A 3 -5.44 -33.73 -7.80
CA PRO A 3 -5.69 -32.39 -7.29
C PRO A 3 -4.35 -31.66 -7.22
N THR A 4 -3.68 -31.42 -8.35
CA THR A 4 -2.21 -31.19 -8.29
C THR A 4 -1.75 -29.77 -8.54
N HIS A 5 -2.59 -28.88 -9.07
CA HIS A 5 -2.17 -27.48 -9.28
C HIS A 5 -3.01 -26.50 -8.48
N GLN A 6 -4.34 -26.57 -8.61
CA GLN A 6 -5.25 -25.68 -7.90
C GLN A 6 -5.13 -25.80 -6.38
N ALA A 7 -5.14 -27.03 -5.84
CA ALA A 7 -4.96 -27.26 -4.40
C ALA A 7 -3.58 -26.82 -3.89
N ARG A 8 -2.54 -26.87 -4.74
CA ARG A 8 -1.21 -26.35 -4.41
C ARG A 8 -1.22 -24.82 -4.32
N ILE A 9 -1.82 -24.15 -5.31
CA ILE A 9 -2.00 -22.69 -5.30
C ILE A 9 -2.77 -22.25 -4.06
N GLU A 10 -3.90 -22.90 -3.76
CA GLU A 10 -4.71 -22.57 -2.58
C GLU A 10 -3.93 -22.74 -1.27
N SER A 11 -3.08 -23.76 -1.19
CA SER A 11 -2.19 -23.94 -0.04
C SER A 11 -1.12 -22.85 0.05
N GLU A 12 -0.52 -22.45 -1.07
CA GLU A 12 0.46 -21.37 -1.14
C GLU A 12 -0.19 -20.02 -0.78
N GLU A 13 -1.40 -19.76 -1.28
CA GLU A 13 -2.19 -18.57 -0.96
C GLU A 13 -2.54 -18.51 0.53
N LYS A 14 -2.98 -19.63 1.11
CA LYS A 14 -3.29 -19.72 2.55
C LYS A 14 -2.05 -19.47 3.41
N ALA A 15 -0.89 -20.02 3.03
CA ALA A 15 0.36 -19.78 3.74
C ALA A 15 0.80 -18.32 3.65
N LEU A 16 0.66 -17.70 2.48
CA LEU A 16 0.95 -16.29 2.28
C LEU A 16 0.04 -15.39 3.11
N GLU A 17 -1.26 -15.72 3.18
CA GLU A 17 -2.22 -14.96 3.97
C GLU A 17 -1.95 -15.09 5.47
N ALA A 18 -1.66 -16.30 5.97
CA ALA A 18 -1.23 -16.49 7.36
C ALA A 18 0.04 -15.69 7.67
N TYR A 19 1.03 -15.72 6.78
CA TYR A 19 2.26 -14.93 6.92
C TYR A 19 1.98 -13.42 6.98
N ARG A 20 1.07 -12.92 6.12
CA ARG A 20 0.66 -11.50 6.15
C ARG A 20 0.03 -11.13 7.48
N GLN A 21 -0.86 -11.97 8.00
CA GLN A 21 -1.54 -11.72 9.28
C GLN A 21 -0.56 -11.71 10.44
N GLU A 22 0.38 -12.67 10.49
CA GLU A 22 1.40 -12.74 11.54
C GLU A 22 2.38 -11.57 11.51
N ARG A 23 2.68 -11.03 10.32
CA ARG A 23 3.66 -9.96 10.13
C ARG A 23 3.04 -8.57 10.01
N TYR A 24 1.72 -8.47 10.10
CA TYR A 24 1.03 -7.20 10.02
C TYR A 24 1.31 -6.34 11.24
N GLN A 25 1.92 -5.17 11.02
CA GLN A 25 2.32 -4.26 12.09
C GLN A 25 1.29 -3.14 12.36
N GLY A 26 0.24 -3.02 11.54
CA GLY A 26 -0.81 -2.02 11.68
C GLY A 26 -1.05 -1.15 10.44
N SER A 27 -2.05 -0.29 10.53
CA SER A 27 -2.35 0.76 9.53
C SER A 27 -1.92 2.12 10.06
N ALA A 28 -1.32 2.93 9.19
CA ALA A 28 -0.77 4.21 9.57
C ALA A 28 -0.87 5.22 8.42
N ARG A 29 -0.90 6.51 8.78
CA ARG A 29 -0.74 7.63 7.84
C ARG A 29 0.73 7.73 7.48
N VAL A 30 1.03 7.95 6.20
CA VAL A 30 2.40 8.09 5.74
C VAL A 30 2.47 9.20 4.70
N ARG A 31 3.62 9.85 4.58
CA ARG A 31 3.85 10.81 3.50
C ARG A 31 3.89 10.09 2.16
N LEU A 32 3.24 10.64 1.16
CA LEU A 32 3.17 10.01 -0.16
C LEU A 32 4.51 9.99 -0.89
N ASP A 33 5.43 10.87 -0.55
CA ASP A 33 6.73 11.00 -1.19
C ASP A 33 7.70 9.88 -0.82
N CYS A 34 7.56 9.26 0.35
CA CYS A 34 8.39 8.12 0.71
C CYS A 34 7.90 6.80 0.10
N LEU A 35 6.77 6.78 -0.60
CA LEU A 35 6.26 5.56 -1.25
C LEU A 35 6.96 5.32 -2.59
N THR A 36 7.35 4.08 -2.86
CA THR A 36 7.93 3.65 -4.13
C THR A 36 7.23 2.41 -4.64
N PHE A 37 7.27 2.21 -5.94
CA PHE A 37 6.67 1.05 -6.60
C PHE A 37 7.76 0.18 -7.17
N GLU A 38 7.50 -1.12 -7.17
CA GLU A 38 8.27 -2.05 -7.96
C GLU A 38 7.77 -1.98 -9.41
N ASN A 39 8.69 -1.85 -10.37
CA ASN A 39 8.36 -1.97 -11.79
C ASN A 39 8.03 -3.43 -12.12
N GLY A 40 6.86 -3.89 -11.67
CA GLY A 40 6.40 -5.26 -11.82
C GLY A 40 5.43 -5.45 -12.97
N PHE A 41 5.08 -6.72 -13.24
CA PHE A 41 4.09 -7.10 -14.26
C PHE A 41 2.74 -6.37 -14.12
N GLY A 42 2.34 -5.99 -12.91
CA GLY A 42 1.13 -5.20 -12.68
C GLY A 42 1.12 -3.86 -13.42
N ARG A 43 2.27 -3.17 -13.50
CA ARG A 43 2.43 -1.93 -14.27
C ARG A 43 2.41 -2.18 -15.77
N LEU A 44 2.92 -3.33 -16.21
CA LEU A 44 2.92 -3.73 -17.63
C LEU A 44 1.52 -4.13 -18.14
N MET A 45 0.64 -4.57 -17.24
CA MET A 45 -0.75 -4.91 -17.55
C MET A 45 -1.74 -3.79 -17.26
N ASP A 46 -1.27 -2.67 -16.68
CA ASP A 46 -2.11 -1.51 -16.42
C ASP A 46 -2.23 -0.67 -17.68
N ASP A 47 -3.43 -0.61 -18.23
CA ASP A 47 -3.73 0.19 -19.43
C ASP A 47 -4.07 1.65 -19.10
N GLY A 48 -3.87 2.06 -17.84
CA GLY A 48 -4.10 3.43 -17.36
C GLY A 48 -5.57 3.78 -17.14
N ARG A 49 -6.53 2.93 -17.55
CA ARG A 49 -7.96 3.20 -17.31
C ARG A 49 -8.31 3.10 -15.83
N ASN A 50 -7.61 2.26 -15.08
CA ASN A 50 -7.76 2.16 -13.63
C ASN A 50 -7.27 3.42 -12.91
N ALA A 51 -6.20 4.07 -13.39
CA ALA A 51 -5.74 5.34 -12.86
C ALA A 51 -6.80 6.44 -13.01
N LEU A 52 -7.34 6.61 -14.23
CA LEU A 52 -8.36 7.61 -14.52
C LEU A 52 -9.64 7.40 -13.69
N ARG A 53 -10.10 6.14 -13.59
CA ARG A 53 -11.24 5.79 -12.73
C ARG A 53 -10.96 6.17 -11.28
N MET A 54 -9.75 5.92 -10.77
CA MET A 54 -9.39 6.24 -9.39
C MET A 54 -9.29 7.74 -9.16
N GLU A 55 -8.75 8.51 -10.12
CA GLU A 55 -8.77 9.98 -10.07
C GLU A 55 -10.21 10.51 -9.94
N GLN A 56 -11.14 10.00 -10.76
CA GLN A 56 -12.55 10.39 -10.70
C GLN A 56 -13.21 10.02 -9.37
N ILE A 57 -12.92 8.84 -8.83
CA ILE A 57 -13.41 8.42 -7.51
C ILE A 57 -12.89 9.36 -6.43
N LEU A 58 -11.59 9.67 -6.43
CA LEU A 58 -10.99 10.61 -5.48
C LEU A 58 -11.53 12.04 -5.66
N GLU A 59 -12.00 12.39 -6.85
CA GLU A 59 -12.65 13.67 -7.11
C GLU A 59 -14.06 13.75 -6.55
N ILE A 60 -14.86 12.69 -6.75
CA ILE A 60 -16.25 12.63 -6.30
C ILE A 60 -16.35 12.38 -4.78
N GLN A 61 -15.56 11.45 -4.26
CA GLN A 61 -15.66 10.95 -2.88
C GLN A 61 -14.59 11.51 -1.94
N GLY A 62 -13.56 12.16 -2.48
CA GLY A 62 -12.39 12.54 -1.70
C GLY A 62 -11.50 11.36 -1.34
N CYS A 63 -10.55 11.58 -0.42
CA CYS A 63 -9.64 10.54 0.07
C CYS A 63 -10.23 9.88 1.32
N LEU A 64 -10.85 8.70 1.16
CA LEU A 64 -11.49 7.95 2.24
C LEU A 64 -10.46 7.17 3.08
N ARG A 65 -9.65 7.88 3.87
CA ARG A 65 -8.53 7.33 4.66
C ARG A 65 -8.93 6.22 5.65
N ILE A 66 -10.18 6.22 6.12
CA ILE A 66 -10.71 5.23 7.06
C ILE A 66 -11.10 3.93 6.37
N ASN A 67 -11.53 3.98 5.10
CA ASN A 67 -11.95 2.79 4.38
C ASN A 67 -10.71 1.95 4.00
N ARG A 68 -10.69 0.70 4.48
CA ARG A 68 -9.61 -0.26 4.27
C ARG A 68 -9.38 -0.63 2.80
N GLU A 69 -10.38 -0.48 1.94
CA GLU A 69 -10.24 -0.72 0.50
C GLU A 69 -9.28 0.27 -0.17
N TYR A 70 -9.04 1.43 0.45
CA TYR A 70 -8.08 2.44 -0.01
C TYR A 70 -6.73 2.35 0.73
N HIS A 71 -6.54 1.36 1.59
CA HIS A 71 -5.26 1.16 2.28
C HIS A 71 -4.26 0.54 1.31
N VAL A 72 -3.08 1.12 1.24
CA VAL A 72 -2.00 0.58 0.40
C VAL A 72 -1.08 -0.29 1.27
N PRO A 73 -0.98 -1.60 1.01
CA PRO A 73 -0.04 -2.44 1.71
C PRO A 73 1.40 -2.04 1.36
N VAL A 74 2.25 -1.93 2.37
CA VAL A 74 3.67 -1.59 2.21
C VAL A 74 4.55 -2.62 2.90
N LEU A 75 5.73 -2.88 2.34
CA LEU A 75 6.74 -3.72 2.97
C LEU A 75 7.78 -2.87 3.70
N VAL A 76 8.12 -3.31 4.90
CA VAL A 76 9.19 -2.76 5.73
C VAL A 76 10.15 -3.89 6.08
N GLN A 77 11.45 -3.63 6.00
CA GLN A 77 12.43 -4.60 6.49
C GLN A 77 12.31 -4.72 8.01
N ALA A 78 12.30 -5.95 8.53
CA ALA A 78 12.11 -6.19 9.96
C ALA A 78 13.19 -5.50 10.83
N THR A 79 14.40 -5.33 10.30
CA THR A 79 15.52 -4.64 10.96
C THR A 79 15.31 -3.14 11.13
N ASP A 80 14.51 -2.52 10.26
CA ASP A 80 14.19 -1.10 10.30
C ASP A 80 12.98 -0.79 11.19
N TRP A 81 12.16 -1.80 11.48
CA TRP A 81 10.99 -1.65 12.32
C TRP A 81 11.38 -1.41 13.79
N GLY A 82 10.86 -0.34 14.39
CA GLY A 82 11.15 0.07 15.77
C GLY A 82 12.45 0.87 15.93
N SER A 83 13.39 0.77 14.99
CA SER A 83 14.66 1.50 14.99
C SER A 83 14.57 2.78 14.17
N HIS A 84 14.40 2.64 12.86
CA HIS A 84 14.32 3.75 11.90
C HIS A 84 12.88 4.11 11.56
N ILE A 85 12.02 3.09 11.46
CA ILE A 85 10.61 3.22 11.13
C ILE A 85 9.81 2.95 12.39
N ARG A 86 8.96 3.91 12.77
CA ARG A 86 8.16 3.81 13.99
C ARG A 86 6.79 4.43 13.81
N LEU A 87 5.82 3.87 14.52
CA LEU A 87 4.50 4.45 14.66
C LEU A 87 4.56 5.56 15.71
N LEU A 88 4.12 6.75 15.34
CA LEU A 88 3.87 7.85 16.23
C LEU A 88 2.36 7.92 16.50
N PRO A 89 1.91 7.56 17.72
CA PRO A 89 0.51 7.72 18.11
C PRO A 89 0.07 9.17 17.99
N CYS A 90 -1.18 9.37 17.62
CA CYS A 90 -1.80 10.69 17.52
C CYS A 90 -3.22 10.59 18.05
N ASP A 91 -3.52 11.29 19.15
CA ASP A 91 -4.81 11.16 19.84
C ASP A 91 -5.97 11.83 19.07
N THR A 92 -5.65 12.65 18.05
CA THR A 92 -6.62 13.41 17.26
C THR A 92 -6.99 12.76 15.94
N GLU A 93 -6.31 11.68 15.54
CA GLU A 93 -6.49 11.02 14.25
C GLU A 93 -6.73 9.52 14.45
N PRO A 94 -7.56 8.86 13.62
CA PRO A 94 -7.90 7.45 13.77
C PRO A 94 -6.72 6.51 13.50
N PHE A 95 -5.65 6.99 12.85
CA PHE A 95 -4.45 6.22 12.58
C PHE A 95 -3.19 6.95 13.03
N PRO A 96 -2.22 6.22 13.61
CA PRO A 96 -0.90 6.77 13.92
C PRO A 96 -0.20 7.23 12.64
N GLU A 97 0.81 8.07 12.80
CA GLU A 97 1.72 8.43 11.71
C GLU A 97 2.89 7.46 11.66
N LEU A 98 3.21 6.96 10.47
CA LEU A 98 4.40 6.17 10.22
C LEU A 98 5.56 7.11 9.92
N ILE A 99 6.49 7.21 10.85
CA ILE A 99 7.69 8.02 10.68
C ILE A 99 8.67 7.24 9.81
N VAL A 100 8.98 7.81 8.65
CA VAL A 100 9.95 7.27 7.69
C VAL A 100 11.06 8.30 7.50
N PRO A 101 12.34 7.93 7.67
CA PRO A 101 13.46 8.83 7.39
C PRO A 101 13.46 9.36 5.95
N LEU A 102 13.92 10.60 5.75
CA LEU A 102 13.92 11.26 4.43
C LEU A 102 14.78 10.54 3.38
N ASN A 103 15.77 9.78 3.81
CA ASN A 103 16.66 9.00 2.95
C ASN A 103 16.15 7.57 2.69
N MET A 104 14.94 7.24 3.15
CA MET A 104 14.33 5.92 3.01
C MET A 104 13.05 6.00 2.21
N SER A 105 12.74 4.90 1.54
CA SER A 105 11.47 4.70 0.87
C SER A 105 10.82 3.39 1.32
N LEU A 106 9.50 3.39 1.33
CA LEU A 106 8.68 2.20 1.56
C LEU A 106 8.20 1.66 0.22
N ARG A 107 8.28 0.34 0.07
CA ARG A 107 7.79 -0.33 -1.13
C ARG A 107 6.30 -0.61 -0.99
N ALA A 108 5.48 0.02 -1.81
CA ALA A 108 4.06 -0.29 -1.93
C ALA A 108 3.84 -1.57 -2.75
N LEU A 109 2.97 -2.45 -2.27
CA LEU A 109 2.54 -3.66 -2.96
C LEU A 109 1.28 -3.35 -3.78
N GLY A 110 1.50 -2.92 -5.02
CA GLY A 110 0.42 -2.52 -5.92
C GLY A 110 -0.19 -1.17 -5.56
N HIS A 111 -1.43 -0.94 -5.98
CA HIS A 111 -2.17 0.31 -5.79
C HIS A 111 -1.44 1.55 -6.32
N GLU A 112 -0.59 1.39 -7.35
CA GLU A 112 0.14 2.46 -8.01
C GLU A 112 -0.81 3.57 -8.46
N ASN A 113 -1.95 3.19 -9.05
CA ASN A 113 -3.01 4.11 -9.46
C ASN A 113 -3.56 4.98 -8.32
N VAL A 114 -3.76 4.40 -7.13
CA VAL A 114 -4.28 5.14 -5.97
C VAL A 114 -3.27 6.20 -5.54
N ILE A 115 -2.00 5.83 -5.46
CA ILE A 115 -0.96 6.75 -5.02
C ILE A 115 -0.62 7.78 -6.11
N ALA A 116 -0.61 7.40 -7.38
CA ALA A 116 -0.43 8.31 -8.51
C ALA A 116 -1.54 9.37 -8.54
N ALA A 117 -2.80 8.94 -8.43
CA ALA A 117 -3.94 9.84 -8.34
C ALA A 117 -3.88 10.73 -7.09
N ALA A 118 -3.49 10.18 -5.93
CA ALA A 118 -3.32 10.96 -4.70
C ALA A 118 -2.19 12.00 -4.81
N ARG A 119 -1.06 11.65 -5.42
CA ARG A 119 0.06 12.58 -5.67
C ARG A 119 -0.36 13.70 -6.59
N LYS A 120 -1.00 13.38 -7.72
CA LYS A 120 -1.52 14.38 -8.66
C LYS A 120 -2.48 15.35 -7.98
N LYS A 121 -3.40 14.83 -7.16
CA LYS A 121 -4.37 15.65 -6.42
C LYS A 121 -3.73 16.56 -5.37
N LEU A 122 -2.71 16.08 -4.65
CA LEU A 122 -2.11 16.81 -3.52
C LEU A 122 -0.96 17.74 -3.92
N TYR A 123 -0.21 17.41 -4.96
CA TYR A 123 0.98 18.16 -5.37
C TYR A 123 0.80 18.94 -6.69
N GLY A 124 -0.27 18.68 -7.46
CA GLY A 124 -0.41 19.20 -8.81
C GLY A 124 0.55 18.51 -9.79
N GLU A 125 0.23 18.55 -11.09
CA GLU A 125 1.14 18.04 -12.13
C GLU A 125 2.45 18.86 -12.16
N ASN A 126 3.58 18.18 -12.34
CA ASN A 126 4.69 18.73 -13.14
C ASN A 126 4.38 18.45 -14.61
#